data_AF-A0A0S8GNE0-F1
#
_entry.id   AF-A0A0S8GNE0-F1
#
_cell.length_a   1.000
_cell.length_b   1.000
_cell.length_c   1.000
_cell.angle_alpha   90.00
_cell.angle_beta   90.00
_cell.angle_gamma   90.00
#
_symmetry.space_group_name_H-M   'P 1'
#
loop_
_entity.id
_entity.type
_entity.pdbx_description
1 polymer ?
#
loop_
_entity_poly.entity_id
_entity_poly.type
_entity_poly.pdbx_seq_one_letter_code
_entity_poly.pdbx_strand_id
1 'polypeptide(L)'
;MAKKQTLNMFEAHLEKIALAASLSVCLAVILIRLMVGSGVDNKRASQVTSDAAQEAQTIVSEMKRPGDPIAPPELLAENLVEVPPLALREIDQRPIDPPVIEGELPIAPPEDIEIPAIPPLKRIVVDITHAQAQMPDSQTNLSSVEDVDFVTVEAVIPMAQLRQAFRRSFGDSRTPKNPVKYPEPIAGVIDLQHSRLLPDGAWGPWRSVLGLKNDPFTNKAKLLSLKMSNLSNDEYYEVMLPVQQKLESQSQVLRPSPYQLTDSQQWQTPSESRKLKAEQTGSRNPSRRAATTVADRPTLLPASGGLTGINPGGAAASASLPGEPEDWLNQEEVRIWAHDGDVEPGGIYRYQMRIGFFNPVAGKDWLKPDQQQFQDEIMLWSDWAVPQKFSLTEQRQQEEPAEIPPEFVQVPPRVLFFPKTSGTGALQRKTVNVDVYRWQNGTWYSKTFTVGPGSVIGDIVTPTDADAAGLPASVDFRTGATLIDVIPDRTFHYTTGRNLKESTTVDLVYRDADGIKQWIGQHQSSWPQSMKDKRSEILDANPVPIR
;
A
#
# COMPACT_ATOMS: atom_id res chain seq x y z
N MET A 1 -67.01 4.13 38.72
CA MET A 1 -65.63 4.20 39.23
C MET A 1 -64.97 2.83 39.11
N ALA A 2 -63.67 2.80 38.84
CA ALA A 2 -62.77 1.64 38.76
C ALA A 2 -62.93 0.67 37.55
N LYS A 3 -62.26 0.97 36.44
CA LYS A 3 -61.58 0.01 35.52
C LYS A 3 -61.03 0.73 34.29
N LYS A 4 -59.79 1.23 34.35
CA LYS A 4 -58.95 1.58 33.18
C LYS A 4 -57.55 2.02 33.63
N GLN A 5 -56.75 1.08 34.15
CA GLN A 5 -55.35 1.38 34.49
C GLN A 5 -54.36 0.21 34.29
N THR A 6 -54.78 -0.91 33.72
CA THR A 6 -53.93 -2.11 33.63
C THR A 6 -53.26 -2.36 32.27
N LEU A 7 -53.47 -1.50 31.26
CA LEU A 7 -52.94 -1.73 29.90
C LEU A 7 -51.61 -1.00 29.58
N ASN A 8 -51.19 -0.01 30.39
CA ASN A 8 -49.93 0.71 30.13
C ASN A 8 -48.65 -0.01 30.59
N MET A 9 -48.75 -1.03 31.46
CA MET A 9 -47.54 -1.73 31.94
C MET A 9 -47.00 -2.77 30.95
N PHE A 10 -47.85 -3.30 30.06
CA PHE A 10 -47.40 -4.26 29.05
C PHE A 10 -46.64 -3.57 27.91
N GLU A 11 -47.08 -2.38 27.50
CA GLU A 11 -46.45 -1.64 26.41
C GLU A 11 -45.07 -1.10 26.80
N ALA A 12 -44.90 -0.64 28.04
CA ALA A 12 -43.61 -0.15 28.56
C ALA A 12 -42.54 -1.24 28.77
N HIS A 13 -42.92 -2.52 28.69
CA HIS A 13 -42.00 -3.64 28.95
C HIS A 13 -41.85 -4.59 27.77
N LEU A 14 -42.61 -4.38 26.68
CA LEU A 14 -42.55 -5.23 25.50
C LEU A 14 -41.16 -5.21 24.84
N GLU A 15 -40.51 -4.05 24.82
CA GLU A 15 -39.13 -3.88 24.33
C GLU A 15 -38.12 -4.71 25.15
N LYS A 16 -38.24 -4.71 26.48
CA LYS A 16 -37.34 -5.47 27.36
C LYS A 16 -37.53 -6.98 27.21
N ILE A 17 -38.77 -7.42 27.01
CA ILE A 17 -39.09 -8.83 26.75
C ILE A 17 -38.54 -9.26 25.39
N ALA A 18 -38.65 -8.42 24.35
CA ALA A 18 -38.08 -8.70 23.04
C ALA A 18 -36.54 -8.80 23.07
N LEU A 19 -35.87 -7.89 23.80
CA LEU A 19 -34.43 -7.93 24.02
C LEU A 19 -33.98 -9.19 24.77
N ALA A 20 -34.69 -9.58 25.83
CA ALA A 20 -34.39 -10.80 26.59
C ALA A 20 -34.58 -12.07 25.74
N ALA A 21 -35.62 -12.11 24.90
CA ALA A 21 -35.85 -13.21 23.96
C ALA A 21 -34.73 -13.31 22.90
N SER A 22 -34.32 -12.17 22.32
CA SER A 22 -33.22 -12.11 21.35
C SER A 22 -31.89 -12.60 21.94
N LEU A 23 -31.57 -12.16 23.17
CA LEU A 23 -30.36 -12.59 23.87
C LEU A 23 -30.37 -14.11 24.13
N SER A 24 -31.53 -14.65 24.50
CA SER A 24 -31.72 -16.09 24.76
C SER A 24 -31.54 -16.92 23.49
N VAL A 25 -32.04 -16.44 22.35
CA VAL A 25 -31.85 -17.10 21.05
C VAL A 25 -30.37 -17.06 20.63
N CYS A 26 -29.68 -15.92 20.80
CA CYS A 26 -28.24 -15.84 20.52
C CYS A 26 -27.43 -16.82 21.38
N LEU A 27 -27.73 -16.89 22.68
CA LEU A 27 -27.06 -17.81 23.59
C LEU A 27 -27.30 -19.28 23.19
N ALA A 28 -28.53 -19.62 22.79
CA ALA A 28 -28.88 -20.96 22.32
C ALA A 28 -28.13 -21.33 21.03
N VAL A 29 -28.00 -20.40 20.07
CA VAL A 29 -27.24 -20.61 18.83
C VAL A 29 -25.76 -20.84 19.12
N ILE A 30 -25.17 -20.08 20.05
CA ILE A 30 -23.78 -20.28 20.50
C ILE A 30 -23.60 -21.65 21.15
N LEU A 31 -24.51 -22.07 22.03
CA LEU A 31 -24.48 -23.38 22.67
C LEU A 31 -24.62 -24.53 21.66
N ILE A 32 -25.52 -24.40 20.68
CA ILE A 32 -25.69 -25.41 19.62
C ILE A 32 -24.43 -25.47 18.74
N ARG A 33 -23.85 -24.32 18.38
CA ARG A 33 -22.57 -24.26 17.62
C ARG A 33 -21.43 -24.90 18.40
N LEU A 34 -21.36 -24.73 19.72
CA LEU A 34 -20.37 -25.37 20.57
C LEU A 34 -20.58 -26.89 20.64
N MET A 35 -21.82 -27.38 20.70
CA MET A 35 -22.09 -28.82 20.77
C MET A 35 -21.97 -29.54 19.42
N VAL A 36 -22.30 -28.87 18.31
CA VAL A 36 -22.31 -29.48 16.96
C VAL A 36 -20.97 -29.28 16.23
N GLY A 37 -20.21 -28.23 16.57
CA GLY A 37 -18.93 -27.90 15.93
C GLY A 37 -17.71 -28.63 16.48
N SER A 38 -17.81 -29.26 17.66
CA SER A 38 -16.71 -30.03 18.22
C SER A 38 -16.86 -31.52 17.86
N GLY A 39 -16.56 -31.86 16.61
CA GLY A 39 -16.06 -33.20 16.26
C GLY A 39 -14.66 -33.44 16.83
N VAL A 40 -14.44 -33.02 18.08
CA VAL A 40 -13.19 -33.15 18.81
C VAL A 40 -13.40 -34.31 19.76
N ASP A 41 -12.73 -35.42 19.47
CA ASP A 41 -12.60 -36.52 20.41
C ASP A 41 -12.24 -35.95 21.79
N ASN A 42 -12.94 -36.44 22.82
CA ASN A 42 -12.85 -36.03 24.22
C ASN A 42 -11.47 -36.38 24.85
N LYS A 43 -10.38 -35.95 24.22
CA LYS A 43 -9.03 -35.97 24.79
C LYS A 43 -8.91 -34.76 25.71
N ARG A 44 -8.53 -35.00 26.96
CA ARG A 44 -8.26 -33.91 27.92
C ARG A 44 -7.17 -33.00 27.34
N ALA A 45 -7.25 -31.69 27.56
CA ALA A 45 -6.25 -30.73 27.09
C ALA A 45 -4.79 -31.09 27.47
N SER A 46 -4.61 -31.84 28.56
CA SER A 46 -3.31 -32.41 28.97
C SER A 46 -2.77 -33.51 28.06
N GLN A 47 -3.64 -34.26 27.37
CA GLN A 47 -3.25 -35.32 26.42
C GLN A 47 -2.89 -34.75 25.06
N VAL A 48 -3.59 -33.71 24.60
CA VAL A 48 -3.27 -33.03 23.34
C VAL A 48 -1.89 -32.36 23.43
N THR A 49 -1.56 -31.78 24.58
CA THR A 49 -0.25 -31.17 24.82
C THR A 49 0.87 -32.18 24.97
N SER A 50 0.61 -33.37 25.56
CA SER A 50 1.61 -34.44 25.61
C SER A 50 1.85 -35.09 24.25
N ASP A 51 0.79 -35.33 23.47
CA ASP A 51 0.87 -35.95 22.14
C ASP A 51 1.68 -35.04 21.19
N ALA A 52 1.39 -33.72 21.19
CA ALA A 52 2.13 -32.74 20.39
C ALA A 52 3.59 -32.59 20.84
N ALA A 53 3.87 -32.64 22.14
CA ALA A 53 5.25 -32.60 22.65
C ALA A 53 6.06 -33.85 22.26
N GLN A 54 5.41 -35.02 22.23
CA GLN A 54 6.03 -36.28 21.84
C GLN A 54 6.30 -36.34 20.33
N GLU A 55 5.39 -35.82 19.52
CA GLU A 55 5.57 -35.70 18.06
C GLU A 55 6.71 -34.74 17.72
N ALA A 56 6.78 -33.58 18.38
CA ALA A 56 7.87 -32.63 18.20
C ALA A 56 9.24 -33.23 18.56
N GLN A 57 9.32 -34.02 19.64
CA GLN A 57 10.57 -34.71 20.02
C GLN A 57 10.95 -35.81 19.03
N THR A 58 9.97 -36.49 18.44
CA THR A 58 10.20 -37.50 17.40
C THR A 58 10.82 -36.86 16.15
N ILE A 59 10.26 -35.74 15.68
CA ILE A 59 10.79 -35.00 14.51
C ILE A 59 12.21 -34.49 14.78
N VAL A 60 12.47 -33.94 15.96
CA VAL A 60 13.83 -33.49 16.34
C VAL A 60 14.82 -34.66 16.40
N SER A 61 14.37 -35.86 16.79
CA SER A 61 15.21 -37.06 16.79
C SER A 61 15.52 -37.58 15.38
N GLU A 62 14.57 -37.45 14.44
CA GLU A 62 14.78 -37.81 13.03
C GLU A 62 15.71 -36.83 12.32
N MET A 63 15.59 -35.53 12.57
CA MET A 63 16.49 -34.52 12.00
C MET A 63 17.94 -34.62 12.51
N LYS A 64 18.15 -35.22 13.68
CA LYS A 64 19.50 -35.44 14.23
C LYS A 64 20.15 -36.74 13.75
N ARG A 65 19.45 -37.58 12.98
CA ARG A 65 20.11 -38.72 12.33
C ARG A 65 21.04 -38.19 11.24
N PRO A 66 22.35 -38.54 11.27
CA PRO A 66 23.23 -38.26 10.14
C PRO A 66 22.64 -38.95 8.92
N GLY A 67 22.43 -38.19 7.84
CA GLY A 67 21.78 -38.68 6.63
C GLY A 67 22.54 -39.88 6.08
N ASP A 68 21.82 -40.97 5.82
CA ASP A 68 22.39 -42.14 5.16
C ASP A 68 22.96 -41.72 3.79
N PRO A 69 24.11 -42.26 3.37
CA PRO A 69 24.70 -41.95 2.08
C PRO A 69 23.70 -42.31 0.98
N ILE A 70 23.32 -41.30 0.19
CA ILE A 70 22.41 -41.43 -0.95
C ILE A 70 23.05 -42.42 -1.93
N ALA A 71 22.47 -43.60 -2.06
CA ALA A 71 22.83 -44.54 -3.11
C ALA A 71 22.55 -43.90 -4.48
N PRO A 72 23.42 -44.07 -5.49
CA PRO A 72 23.18 -43.54 -6.83
C PRO A 72 21.87 -44.12 -7.39
N PRO A 73 21.11 -43.34 -8.17
CA PRO A 73 19.82 -43.75 -8.69
C PRO A 73 19.98 -44.98 -9.58
N GLU A 74 19.47 -46.10 -9.10
CA GLU A 74 19.35 -47.34 -9.84
C GLU A 74 18.29 -47.14 -10.93
N LEU A 75 18.70 -47.32 -12.20
CA LEU A 75 17.85 -47.17 -13.37
C LEU A 75 16.70 -48.19 -13.31
N LEU A 76 15.52 -47.74 -12.90
CA LEU A 76 14.26 -48.48 -13.00
C LEU A 76 13.83 -48.57 -14.48
N ALA A 77 14.43 -49.49 -15.23
CA ALA A 77 14.05 -49.78 -16.61
C ALA A 77 13.46 -51.20 -16.81
N GLU A 78 13.36 -52.06 -15.78
CA GLU A 78 13.07 -53.49 -16.02
C GLU A 78 11.81 -54.07 -15.35
N ASN A 79 10.96 -53.29 -14.68
CA ASN A 79 9.70 -53.82 -14.11
C ASN A 79 8.46 -53.14 -14.68
N LEU A 80 8.28 -53.25 -16.00
CA LEU A 80 6.97 -53.11 -16.64
C LEU A 80 6.19 -54.41 -16.41
N VAL A 81 5.33 -54.36 -15.41
CA VAL A 81 4.36 -55.41 -15.08
C VAL A 81 3.49 -55.70 -16.29
N GLU A 82 3.55 -56.94 -16.78
CA GLU A 82 2.59 -57.48 -17.74
C GLU A 82 1.18 -57.39 -17.16
N VAL A 83 0.37 -56.49 -17.72
CA VAL A 83 -1.06 -56.41 -17.42
C VAL A 83 -1.74 -57.56 -18.17
N PRO A 84 -2.46 -58.47 -17.50
CA PRO A 84 -3.17 -59.55 -18.19
C PRO A 84 -4.30 -58.98 -19.07
N PRO A 85 -4.57 -59.59 -20.23
CA PRO A 85 -5.56 -59.07 -21.17
C PRO A 85 -6.96 -59.14 -20.55
N LEU A 86 -7.56 -57.98 -20.35
CA LEU A 86 -8.97 -57.84 -20.02
C LEU A 86 -9.81 -58.51 -21.12
N ALA A 87 -10.63 -59.47 -20.71
CA ALA A 87 -11.64 -60.11 -21.54
C ALA A 87 -12.66 -59.07 -22.04
N LEU A 88 -12.45 -58.61 -23.27
CA LEU A 88 -13.44 -57.85 -24.03
C LEU A 88 -14.62 -58.78 -24.32
N ARG A 89 -15.72 -58.53 -23.61
CA ARG A 89 -17.03 -59.07 -23.97
C ARG A 89 -17.38 -58.61 -25.39
N GLU A 90 -17.79 -59.58 -26.20
CA GLU A 90 -18.49 -59.44 -27.48
C GLU A 90 -19.36 -58.18 -27.54
N ILE A 91 -18.85 -57.15 -28.22
CA ILE A 91 -19.66 -56.04 -28.71
C ILE A 91 -20.05 -56.39 -30.15
N ASP A 92 -21.37 -56.44 -30.34
CA ASP A 92 -22.12 -56.70 -31.56
C ASP A 92 -21.47 -56.00 -32.79
N GLN A 93 -20.86 -56.79 -33.68
CA GLN A 93 -20.18 -56.33 -34.90
C GLN A 93 -21.20 -55.95 -35.99
N ARG A 94 -21.97 -54.89 -35.76
CA ARG A 94 -22.65 -54.21 -36.86
C ARG A 94 -21.62 -53.33 -37.57
N PRO A 95 -21.52 -53.38 -38.91
CA PRO A 95 -20.66 -52.46 -39.64
C PRO A 95 -21.23 -51.05 -39.47
N ILE A 96 -20.64 -50.30 -38.55
CA ILE A 96 -20.79 -48.86 -38.47
C ILE A 96 -19.88 -48.33 -39.56
N ASP A 97 -20.45 -47.76 -40.62
CA ASP A 97 -19.68 -46.96 -41.57
C ASP A 97 -18.88 -45.93 -40.74
N PRO A 98 -17.56 -45.84 -40.89
CA PRO A 98 -16.78 -44.86 -40.14
C PRO A 98 -17.43 -43.51 -40.39
N PRO A 99 -17.70 -42.70 -39.34
CA PRO A 99 -18.16 -41.35 -39.58
C PRO A 99 -17.17 -40.74 -40.57
N VAL A 100 -17.70 -40.20 -41.67
CA VAL A 100 -16.92 -39.34 -42.54
C VAL A 100 -16.50 -38.17 -41.66
N ILE A 101 -15.32 -38.31 -41.05
CA ILE A 101 -14.58 -37.19 -40.52
C ILE A 101 -14.21 -36.45 -41.79
N GLU A 102 -15.05 -35.50 -42.18
CA GLU A 102 -14.64 -34.44 -43.10
C GLU A 102 -13.37 -33.88 -42.48
N GLY A 103 -12.23 -34.31 -43.02
CA GLY A 103 -10.94 -33.85 -42.55
C GLY A 103 -10.97 -32.34 -42.68
N GLU A 104 -11.01 -31.64 -41.56
CA GLU A 104 -10.75 -30.22 -41.51
C GLU A 104 -9.38 -30.03 -42.17
N LEU A 105 -9.40 -29.58 -43.43
CA LEU A 105 -8.20 -29.22 -44.16
C LEU A 105 -7.38 -28.32 -43.23
N PRO A 106 -6.07 -28.59 -43.02
CA PRO A 106 -5.24 -27.73 -42.18
C PRO A 106 -5.35 -26.31 -42.71
N ILE A 107 -6.06 -25.48 -41.95
CA ILE A 107 -6.44 -24.14 -42.35
C ILE A 107 -5.18 -23.29 -42.20
N ALA A 108 -4.76 -22.65 -43.29
CA ALA A 108 -3.64 -21.71 -43.25
C ALA A 108 -3.95 -20.66 -42.16
N PRO A 109 -3.04 -20.44 -41.20
CA PRO A 109 -3.25 -19.46 -40.14
C PRO A 109 -3.49 -18.07 -40.74
N PRO A 110 -4.26 -17.20 -40.06
CA PRO A 110 -4.38 -15.82 -40.48
C PRO A 110 -3.00 -15.15 -40.38
N GLU A 111 -2.34 -15.03 -41.53
CA GLU A 111 -1.13 -14.23 -41.67
C GLU A 111 -1.53 -12.75 -41.53
N ASP A 112 -0.72 -11.97 -40.81
CA ASP A 112 -0.73 -10.49 -40.76
C ASP A 112 -1.50 -9.76 -39.63
N ILE A 113 -1.63 -10.33 -38.42
CA ILE A 113 -2.09 -9.54 -37.26
C ILE A 113 -1.01 -8.51 -36.88
N GLU A 114 -1.43 -7.25 -36.71
CA GLU A 114 -0.57 -6.16 -36.24
C GLU A 114 -0.84 -5.85 -34.76
N ILE A 115 0.18 -5.91 -33.92
CA ILE A 115 0.08 -5.60 -32.48
C ILE A 115 -0.21 -4.10 -32.29
N PRO A 116 -1.23 -3.72 -31.50
CA PRO A 116 -1.52 -2.33 -31.22
C PRO A 116 -0.47 -1.74 -30.28
N ALA A 117 -0.06 -0.50 -30.55
CA ALA A 117 0.68 0.29 -29.58
C ALA A 117 -0.22 0.61 -28.36
N ILE A 118 0.28 0.38 -27.16
CA ILE A 118 -0.41 0.74 -25.92
C ILE A 118 -0.24 2.25 -25.68
N PRO A 119 -1.33 3.03 -25.56
CA PRO A 119 -1.22 4.47 -25.39
C PRO A 119 -0.55 4.80 -24.03
N PRO A 120 0.22 5.90 -23.96
CA PRO A 120 0.91 6.28 -22.74
C PRO A 120 -0.09 6.70 -21.65
N LEU A 121 0.32 6.49 -20.39
CA LEU A 121 -0.42 6.94 -19.22
C LEU A 121 -0.43 8.47 -19.14
N LYS A 122 -1.55 9.05 -18.71
CA LYS A 122 -1.74 10.49 -18.56
C LYS A 122 -1.92 10.88 -17.09
N ARG A 123 -1.71 12.17 -16.77
CA ARG A 123 -2.05 12.78 -15.47
C ARG A 123 -1.51 11.99 -14.28
N ILE A 124 -0.22 11.70 -14.31
CA ILE A 124 0.42 10.91 -13.27
C ILE A 124 0.70 11.81 -12.08
N VAL A 125 0.13 11.44 -10.94
CA VAL A 125 0.28 12.17 -9.68
C VAL A 125 0.70 11.20 -8.59
N VAL A 126 1.44 11.72 -7.62
CA VAL A 126 1.96 10.92 -6.51
C VAL A 126 1.65 11.63 -5.20
N ASP A 127 1.25 10.87 -4.18
CA ASP A 127 1.11 11.37 -2.81
C ASP A 127 1.49 10.29 -1.80
N ILE A 128 1.80 10.73 -0.58
CA ILE A 128 2.12 9.84 0.53
C ILE A 128 0.96 9.78 1.51
N THR A 129 0.67 8.58 2.01
CA THR A 129 -0.20 8.35 3.16
C THR A 129 0.66 7.99 4.36
N HIS A 130 0.52 8.77 5.44
CA HIS A 130 1.12 8.55 6.74
C HIS A 130 -0.02 8.43 7.76
N ALA A 131 -0.25 7.22 8.28
CA ALA A 131 -1.40 6.95 9.14
C ALA A 131 -1.17 5.67 9.97
N GLN A 132 -2.07 5.40 10.91
CA GLN A 132 -2.22 4.08 11.49
C GLN A 132 -3.15 3.23 10.63
N ALA A 133 -2.80 1.96 10.44
CA ALA A 133 -3.61 1.04 9.66
C ALA A 133 -3.63 -0.38 10.23
N GLN A 134 -4.70 -1.10 9.92
CA GLN A 134 -4.82 -2.52 10.17
C GLN A 134 -3.99 -3.30 9.15
N MET A 135 -2.96 -3.96 9.65
CA MET A 135 -2.05 -4.78 8.87
C MET A 135 -2.46 -6.24 9.00
N PRO A 136 -2.57 -7.00 7.88
CA PRO A 136 -2.78 -8.43 7.96
C PRO A 136 -1.53 -9.08 8.56
N ASP A 137 -1.66 -9.77 9.68
CA ASP A 137 -0.59 -10.64 10.15
C ASP A 137 -0.54 -11.90 9.27
N SER A 138 0.59 -12.07 8.59
CA SER A 138 0.88 -13.22 7.74
C SER A 138 0.75 -14.58 8.46
N GLN A 139 0.86 -14.62 9.80
CA GLN A 139 0.88 -15.88 10.55
C GLN A 139 -0.42 -16.17 11.31
N THR A 140 -1.09 -15.16 11.86
CA THR A 140 -2.10 -15.39 12.90
C THR A 140 -3.55 -15.13 12.49
N ASN A 141 -3.83 -14.70 11.25
CA ASN A 141 -5.14 -14.16 10.82
C ASN A 141 -5.65 -12.99 11.69
N LEU A 142 -4.87 -12.51 12.65
CA LEU A 142 -5.18 -11.34 13.46
C LEU A 142 -4.68 -10.10 12.73
N SER A 143 -5.39 -8.99 12.85
CA SER A 143 -4.90 -7.70 12.39
C SER A 143 -4.14 -7.01 13.52
N SER A 144 -2.92 -6.53 13.23
CA SER A 144 -2.21 -5.58 14.10
C SER A 144 -2.51 -4.16 13.63
N VAL A 145 -2.52 -3.19 14.55
CA VAL A 145 -2.55 -1.77 14.20
C VAL A 145 -1.12 -1.25 14.24
N GLU A 146 -0.63 -0.75 13.11
CA GLU A 146 0.74 -0.28 12.96
C GLU A 146 0.76 1.09 12.27
N ASP A 147 1.80 1.89 12.56
CA ASP A 147 2.08 3.08 11.75
C ASP A 147 2.60 2.63 10.38
N VAL A 148 1.90 3.05 9.34
CA VAL A 148 2.24 2.77 7.96
C VAL A 148 2.59 4.04 7.23
N ASP A 149 3.64 3.94 6.42
CA ASP A 149 3.97 4.90 5.37
C ASP A 149 3.84 4.15 4.05
N PHE A 150 3.00 4.64 3.16
CA PHE A 150 2.98 4.13 1.79
C PHE A 150 2.74 5.24 0.80
N VAL A 151 3.37 5.11 -0.36
CA VAL A 151 3.22 6.06 -1.46
C VAL A 151 2.21 5.50 -2.45
N THR A 152 1.33 6.36 -2.96
CA THR A 152 0.42 6.00 -4.05
C THR A 152 0.79 6.79 -5.30
N VAL A 153 0.97 6.08 -6.41
CA VAL A 153 1.07 6.66 -7.75
C VAL A 153 -0.23 6.40 -8.47
N GLU A 154 -0.92 7.47 -8.86
CA GLU A 154 -2.17 7.45 -9.63
C GLU A 154 -1.89 7.92 -11.06
N ALA A 155 -2.57 7.31 -12.04
CA ALA A 155 -2.57 7.77 -13.42
C ALA A 155 -3.92 7.54 -14.11
N VAL A 156 -4.03 8.02 -15.35
CA VAL A 156 -5.21 7.89 -16.20
C VAL A 156 -4.86 7.13 -17.48
N ILE A 157 -5.60 6.07 -17.77
CA ILE A 157 -5.53 5.32 -19.03
C ILE A 157 -6.60 5.86 -19.99
N PRO A 158 -6.26 6.20 -21.25
CA PRO A 158 -7.25 6.52 -22.29
C PRO A 158 -7.92 5.24 -22.82
N MET A 159 -8.79 4.64 -22.01
CA MET A 159 -9.37 3.31 -22.24
C MET A 159 -10.17 3.21 -23.55
N ALA A 160 -10.88 4.27 -23.98
CA ALA A 160 -11.56 4.26 -25.28
C ALA A 160 -10.60 4.10 -26.46
N GLN A 161 -9.46 4.79 -26.43
CA GLN A 161 -8.43 4.69 -27.48
C GLN A 161 -7.79 3.30 -27.48
N LEU A 162 -7.52 2.76 -26.29
CA LEU A 162 -6.97 1.42 -26.13
C LEU A 162 -7.93 0.35 -26.68
N ARG A 163 -9.22 0.39 -26.31
CA ARG A 163 -10.24 -0.53 -26.86
C ARG A 163 -10.33 -0.44 -28.38
N GLN A 164 -10.31 0.77 -28.93
CA GLN A 164 -10.32 0.96 -30.38
C GLN A 164 -9.09 0.34 -31.05
N ALA A 165 -7.91 0.50 -30.46
CA ALA A 165 -6.67 -0.10 -30.96
C ALA A 165 -6.71 -1.64 -30.90
N PHE A 166 -7.18 -2.21 -29.79
CA PHE A 166 -7.37 -3.65 -29.62
C PHE A 166 -8.39 -4.22 -30.60
N ARG A 167 -9.58 -3.60 -30.74
CA ARG A 167 -10.60 -4.04 -31.71
C ARG A 167 -10.11 -3.95 -33.15
N ARG A 168 -9.34 -2.93 -33.50
CA ARG A 168 -8.74 -2.80 -34.84
C ARG A 168 -7.75 -3.94 -35.14
N SER A 169 -7.00 -4.35 -34.13
CA SER A 169 -5.93 -5.34 -34.25
C SER A 169 -6.44 -6.78 -34.15
N PHE A 170 -7.40 -7.03 -33.26
CA PHE A 170 -7.85 -8.37 -32.87
C PHE A 170 -9.34 -8.63 -33.13
N GLY A 171 -10.13 -7.59 -33.40
CA GLY A 171 -11.59 -7.68 -33.56
C GLY A 171 -12.08 -7.62 -35.01
N ASP A 172 -11.23 -7.34 -35.99
CA ASP A 172 -11.65 -7.30 -37.40
C ASP A 172 -12.01 -8.74 -37.84
N SER A 173 -13.29 -8.94 -38.15
CA SER A 173 -13.92 -10.23 -38.47
C SER A 173 -13.47 -10.84 -39.80
N ARG A 174 -12.44 -10.26 -40.42
CA ARG A 174 -11.81 -10.74 -41.65
C ARG A 174 -10.91 -11.96 -41.45
N THR A 175 -10.62 -12.37 -40.21
CA THR A 175 -10.05 -13.70 -39.90
C THR A 175 -11.18 -14.74 -39.90
N PRO A 176 -11.42 -15.49 -40.99
CA PRO A 176 -12.75 -16.05 -41.24
C PRO A 176 -13.10 -17.31 -40.42
N LYS A 177 -12.19 -17.85 -39.59
CA LYS A 177 -12.41 -19.19 -38.99
C LYS A 177 -12.02 -19.36 -37.52
N ASN A 178 -11.33 -18.41 -36.89
CA ASN A 178 -11.14 -18.40 -35.43
C ASN A 178 -10.98 -16.95 -34.95
N PRO A 179 -12.06 -16.26 -34.54
CA PRO A 179 -11.92 -14.94 -33.96
C PRO A 179 -11.07 -15.05 -32.69
N VAL A 180 -10.19 -14.08 -32.48
CA VAL A 180 -9.51 -13.92 -31.19
C VAL A 180 -10.58 -13.89 -30.11
N LYS A 181 -10.53 -14.85 -29.18
CA LYS A 181 -11.56 -15.06 -28.14
C LYS A 181 -11.73 -13.84 -27.22
N TYR A 182 -10.68 -13.02 -27.10
CA TYR A 182 -10.63 -11.85 -26.24
C TYR A 182 -10.08 -10.63 -27.00
N PRO A 183 -10.90 -9.97 -27.84
CA PRO A 183 -10.47 -8.81 -28.61
C PRO A 183 -10.47 -7.51 -27.80
N GLU A 184 -10.92 -7.55 -26.54
CA GLU A 184 -10.91 -6.42 -25.62
C GLU A 184 -9.63 -6.41 -24.77
N PRO A 185 -9.11 -5.23 -24.39
CA PRO A 185 -7.95 -5.13 -23.53
C PRO A 185 -8.26 -5.67 -22.13
N ILE A 186 -7.49 -6.67 -21.69
CA ILE A 186 -7.55 -7.21 -20.33
C ILE A 186 -6.27 -6.80 -19.62
N ALA A 187 -6.38 -5.95 -18.59
CA ALA A 187 -5.23 -5.53 -17.82
C ALA A 187 -4.64 -6.72 -17.08
N GLY A 188 -3.34 -6.93 -17.22
CA GLY A 188 -2.64 -8.00 -16.55
C GLY A 188 -1.95 -7.52 -15.28
N VAL A 189 -1.27 -6.38 -15.36
CA VAL A 189 -0.44 -5.90 -14.24
C VAL A 189 -0.11 -4.41 -14.37
N ILE A 190 -0.03 -3.72 -13.23
CA ILE A 190 0.64 -2.42 -13.10
C ILE A 190 2.05 -2.65 -12.56
N ASP A 191 3.05 -2.25 -13.35
CA ASP A 191 4.47 -2.28 -12.99
C ASP A 191 4.87 -0.89 -12.48
N LEU A 192 5.19 -0.84 -11.19
CA LEU A 192 5.61 0.35 -10.48
C LEU A 192 7.07 0.19 -10.09
N GLN A 193 7.89 1.20 -10.40
CA GLN A 193 9.28 1.24 -9.98
C GLN A 193 9.56 2.52 -9.20
N HIS A 194 10.44 2.42 -8.22
CA HIS A 194 10.98 3.56 -7.50
C HIS A 194 12.50 3.65 -7.63
N SER A 195 13.04 4.83 -7.37
CA SER A 195 14.46 5.08 -7.23
C SER A 195 14.64 6.03 -6.04
N ARG A 196 15.47 5.65 -5.08
CA ARG A 196 15.73 6.41 -3.84
C ARG A 196 16.90 7.37 -4.05
N LEU A 197 16.78 8.59 -3.55
CA LEU A 197 17.88 9.56 -3.52
C LEU A 197 18.91 9.11 -2.49
N LEU A 198 20.14 8.94 -2.92
CA LEU A 198 21.26 8.54 -2.09
C LEU A 198 21.87 9.76 -1.38
N PRO A 199 22.64 9.53 -0.31
CA PRO A 199 23.25 10.61 0.47
C PRO A 199 24.22 11.50 -0.33
N ASP A 200 24.80 10.98 -1.43
CA ASP A 200 25.66 11.73 -2.36
C ASP A 200 24.88 12.62 -3.35
N GLY A 201 23.55 12.61 -3.28
CA GLY A 201 22.65 13.33 -4.17
C GLY A 201 22.37 12.61 -5.50
N ALA A 202 22.98 11.44 -5.74
CA ALA A 202 22.66 10.62 -6.89
C ALA A 202 21.38 9.81 -6.65
N TRP A 203 20.71 9.43 -7.74
CA TRP A 203 19.59 8.50 -7.66
C TRP A 203 20.09 7.06 -7.69
N GLY A 204 19.62 6.23 -6.76
CA GLY A 204 19.87 4.79 -6.78
C GLY A 204 19.24 4.09 -7.99
N PRO A 205 19.53 2.80 -8.21
CA PRO A 205 18.93 2.04 -9.30
C PRO A 205 17.41 1.97 -9.16
N TRP A 206 16.72 1.86 -10.29
CA TRP A 206 15.29 1.57 -10.30
C TRP A 206 15.03 0.18 -9.71
N ARG A 207 14.07 0.08 -8.80
CA ARG A 207 13.63 -1.16 -8.17
C ARG A 207 12.14 -1.34 -8.39
N SER A 208 11.72 -2.55 -8.73
CA SER A 208 10.31 -2.93 -8.80
C SER A 208 9.69 -2.93 -7.40
N VAL A 209 8.51 -2.35 -7.31
CA VAL A 209 7.70 -2.28 -6.08
C VAL A 209 6.78 -3.49 -6.03
N LEU A 210 6.75 -4.18 -4.88
CA LEU A 210 5.93 -5.39 -4.72
C LEU A 210 4.44 -5.07 -4.52
N GLY A 211 4.09 -3.88 -4.03
CA GLY A 211 2.72 -3.52 -3.65
C GLY A 211 2.57 -3.53 -2.13
N LEU A 212 1.35 -3.32 -1.63
CA LEU A 212 1.08 -3.41 -0.19
C LEU A 212 0.92 -4.87 0.24
N LYS A 213 1.32 -5.20 1.46
CA LYS A 213 1.19 -6.58 2.01
C LYS A 213 -0.22 -7.19 1.93
N ASN A 214 -1.27 -6.38 1.85
CA ASN A 214 -2.66 -6.82 1.73
C ASN A 214 -3.16 -6.98 0.28
N ASP A 215 -2.35 -6.62 -0.71
CA ASP A 215 -2.67 -6.82 -2.13
C ASP A 215 -2.48 -8.32 -2.46
N PRO A 216 -3.53 -9.06 -2.85
CA PRO A 216 -3.36 -10.47 -3.20
C PRO A 216 -2.50 -10.68 -4.45
N PHE A 217 -2.27 -9.62 -5.24
CA PHE A 217 -1.36 -9.62 -6.36
C PHE A 217 0.06 -9.15 -6.01
N THR A 218 0.41 -8.92 -4.73
CA THR A 218 1.74 -8.44 -4.29
C THR A 218 2.91 -9.23 -4.88
N ASN A 219 2.70 -10.52 -5.16
CA ASN A 219 3.68 -11.33 -5.87
C ASN A 219 3.56 -11.16 -7.39
N LYS A 220 3.55 -9.91 -7.89
CA LYS A 220 3.50 -9.55 -9.32
C LYS A 220 4.67 -10.14 -10.09
N ALA A 221 5.83 -10.24 -9.42
CA ALA A 221 6.98 -10.97 -9.91
C ALA A 221 6.62 -12.41 -10.26
N LYS A 222 5.78 -13.09 -9.49
CA LYS A 222 5.26 -14.43 -9.82
C LYS A 222 4.40 -14.40 -11.06
N LEU A 223 3.48 -13.45 -11.25
CA LEU A 223 2.69 -13.37 -12.50
C LEU A 223 3.57 -13.14 -13.75
N LEU A 224 4.62 -12.32 -13.63
CA LEU A 224 5.57 -12.02 -14.71
C LEU A 224 6.65 -13.09 -14.90
N SER A 225 7.03 -13.79 -13.82
CA SER A 225 8.05 -14.84 -13.80
C SER A 225 7.46 -16.24 -13.92
N LEU A 226 6.14 -16.38 -13.86
CA LEU A 226 5.41 -17.54 -14.37
C LEU A 226 5.50 -17.51 -15.91
N LYS A 227 6.72 -17.58 -16.45
CA LYS A 227 7.00 -18.64 -17.40
C LYS A 227 6.70 -19.91 -16.62
N MET A 228 5.43 -20.32 -16.58
CA MET A 228 5.07 -21.63 -16.10
C MET A 228 5.80 -22.56 -17.05
N SER A 229 6.99 -22.99 -16.67
CA SER A 229 7.92 -23.74 -17.51
C SER A 229 7.33 -25.04 -18.06
N ASN A 230 6.11 -25.36 -17.63
CA ASN A 230 5.39 -26.59 -17.90
C ASN A 230 4.03 -26.35 -18.59
N LEU A 231 3.60 -25.11 -18.84
CA LEU A 231 2.35 -24.83 -19.56
C LEU A 231 2.66 -24.07 -20.85
N SER A 232 2.04 -24.52 -21.94
CA SER A 232 2.03 -23.79 -23.20
C SER A 232 1.31 -22.45 -23.03
N ASN A 233 1.64 -21.47 -23.87
CA ASN A 233 0.97 -20.16 -23.85
C ASN A 233 -0.56 -20.32 -23.99
N ASP A 234 -1.02 -21.25 -24.83
CA ASP A 234 -2.45 -21.53 -25.03
C ASP A 234 -3.14 -22.02 -23.75
N GLU A 235 -2.53 -22.95 -23.00
CA GLU A 235 -3.08 -23.43 -21.73
C GLU A 235 -3.10 -22.32 -20.67
N TYR A 236 -2.07 -21.45 -20.66
CA TYR A 236 -2.05 -20.29 -19.78
C TYR A 236 -3.24 -19.37 -20.06
N TYR A 237 -3.52 -19.06 -21.33
CA TYR A 237 -4.61 -18.17 -21.72
C TYR A 237 -6.00 -18.74 -21.40
N GLU A 238 -6.21 -20.03 -21.63
CA GLU A 238 -7.49 -20.70 -21.33
C GLU A 238 -7.82 -20.70 -19.84
N VAL A 239 -6.81 -20.70 -18.96
CA VAL A 239 -7.02 -20.65 -17.50
C VAL A 239 -7.06 -19.22 -16.98
N MET A 240 -6.13 -18.37 -17.40
CA MET A 240 -5.93 -17.06 -16.78
C MET A 240 -6.86 -15.98 -17.30
N LEU A 241 -7.15 -15.92 -18.60
CA LEU A 241 -7.98 -14.84 -19.15
C LEU A 241 -9.41 -14.85 -18.62
N PRO A 242 -10.13 -15.99 -18.49
CA PRO A 242 -11.46 -15.99 -17.91
C PRO A 242 -11.50 -15.47 -16.47
N VAL A 243 -10.44 -15.69 -15.70
CA VAL A 243 -10.32 -15.18 -14.33
C VAL A 243 -10.04 -13.68 -14.37
N GLN A 244 -9.04 -13.27 -15.14
CA GLN A 244 -8.60 -11.87 -15.20
C GLN A 244 -9.64 -10.95 -15.86
N GLN A 245 -10.48 -11.46 -16.76
CA GLN A 245 -11.55 -10.68 -17.40
C GLN A 245 -12.66 -10.28 -16.42
N LYS A 246 -12.80 -10.96 -15.27
CA LYS A 246 -13.81 -10.60 -14.28
C LYS A 246 -13.56 -9.16 -13.78
N LEU A 247 -14.65 -8.39 -13.68
CA LEU A 247 -14.60 -7.00 -13.24
C LEU A 247 -13.90 -6.82 -11.89
N GLU A 248 -14.11 -7.75 -10.95
CA GLU A 248 -13.43 -7.75 -9.65
C GLU A 248 -11.91 -7.90 -9.77
N SER A 249 -11.44 -8.79 -10.64
CA SER A 249 -10.01 -8.99 -10.90
C SER A 249 -9.39 -7.78 -11.59
N GLN A 250 -10.06 -7.23 -12.61
CA GLN A 250 -9.63 -5.98 -13.25
C GLN A 250 -9.60 -4.81 -12.26
N SER A 251 -10.61 -4.69 -11.40
CA SER A 251 -10.65 -3.67 -10.35
C SER A 251 -9.46 -3.80 -9.42
N GLN A 252 -9.17 -5.01 -8.97
CA GLN A 252 -8.07 -5.23 -8.04
C GLN A 252 -6.67 -5.05 -8.68
N VAL A 253 -6.51 -5.35 -9.97
CA VAL A 253 -5.28 -5.07 -10.72
C VAL A 253 -5.09 -3.57 -10.96
N LEU A 254 -6.15 -2.87 -11.37
CA LEU A 254 -6.09 -1.47 -11.78
C LEU A 254 -6.19 -0.48 -10.61
N ARG A 255 -6.84 -0.90 -9.53
CA ARG A 255 -7.22 -0.11 -8.35
C ARG A 255 -7.06 -0.98 -7.09
N PRO A 256 -5.84 -1.45 -6.79
CA PRO A 256 -5.60 -2.25 -5.60
C PRO A 256 -6.07 -1.50 -4.35
N SER A 257 -6.62 -2.24 -3.39
CA SER A 257 -7.13 -1.65 -2.16
C SER A 257 -5.98 -1.15 -1.28
N PRO A 258 -6.07 0.06 -0.72
CA PRO A 258 -5.10 0.54 0.28
C PRO A 258 -5.25 -0.24 1.59
N TYR A 259 -4.38 0.03 2.57
CA TYR A 259 -4.61 -0.44 3.93
C TYR A 259 -5.88 0.17 4.54
N GLN A 260 -6.50 -0.57 5.47
CA GLN A 260 -7.64 -0.06 6.24
C GLN A 260 -7.13 0.84 7.36
N LEU A 261 -7.31 2.15 7.23
CA LEU A 261 -6.85 3.14 8.21
C LEU A 261 -7.72 3.15 9.46
N THR A 262 -7.14 3.35 10.65
CA THR A 262 -7.88 3.29 11.94
C THR A 262 -8.45 4.63 12.39
N ASP A 263 -7.85 5.75 12.00
CA ASP A 263 -8.03 7.04 12.69
C ASP A 263 -9.24 7.84 12.19
N SER A 264 -10.32 7.16 11.79
CA SER A 264 -11.46 7.72 11.03
C SER A 264 -11.10 8.39 9.70
N GLN A 265 -9.81 8.41 9.36
CA GLN A 265 -9.31 8.90 8.08
C GLN A 265 -9.71 7.90 7.00
N GLN A 266 -10.49 8.37 6.04
CA GLN A 266 -10.68 7.63 4.81
C GLN A 266 -9.47 7.90 3.92
N TRP A 267 -8.87 6.82 3.41
CA TRP A 267 -7.87 6.97 2.37
C TRP A 267 -8.46 7.70 1.17
N GLN A 268 -7.66 8.57 0.58
CA GLN A 268 -8.03 9.38 -0.59
C GLN A 268 -7.00 9.17 -1.67
N THR A 269 -7.45 9.21 -2.93
CA THR A 269 -6.54 9.19 -4.06
C THR A 269 -5.62 10.43 -4.04
N PRO A 270 -4.40 10.35 -4.62
CA PRO A 270 -3.51 11.50 -4.72
C PRO A 270 -4.18 12.76 -5.30
N SER A 271 -5.01 12.61 -6.33
CA SER A 271 -5.75 13.73 -6.93
C SER A 271 -6.75 14.38 -5.96
N GLU A 272 -7.49 13.58 -5.20
CA GLU A 272 -8.46 14.06 -4.21
C GLU A 272 -7.78 14.74 -3.02
N SER A 273 -6.72 14.13 -2.50
CA SER A 273 -5.91 14.68 -1.41
C SER A 273 -5.34 16.05 -1.79
N ARG A 274 -4.80 16.20 -3.01
CA ARG A 274 -4.31 17.50 -3.52
C ARG A 274 -5.42 18.54 -3.60
N LYS A 275 -6.60 18.16 -4.09
CA LYS A 275 -7.77 19.05 -4.18
C LYS A 275 -8.16 19.56 -2.79
N LEU A 276 -8.25 18.67 -1.80
CA LEU A 276 -8.59 19.02 -0.42
C LEU A 276 -7.53 19.91 0.24
N LYS A 277 -6.24 19.60 0.06
CA LYS A 277 -5.12 20.46 0.53
C LYS A 277 -5.18 21.86 -0.09
N ALA A 278 -5.52 21.96 -1.38
CA ALA A 278 -5.68 23.24 -2.08
C ALA A 278 -6.88 24.05 -1.55
N GLU A 279 -8.03 23.40 -1.33
CA GLU A 279 -9.22 24.03 -0.74
C GLU A 279 -8.97 24.54 0.68
N GLN A 280 -8.28 23.75 1.52
CA GLN A 280 -7.90 24.14 2.88
C GLN A 280 -6.93 25.34 2.87
N THR A 281 -5.96 25.34 1.95
CA THR A 281 -4.99 26.45 1.83
C THR A 281 -5.66 27.72 1.30
N GLY A 282 -6.57 27.60 0.34
CA GLY A 282 -7.36 28.72 -0.18
C GLY A 282 -8.27 29.36 0.85
N SER A 283 -8.91 28.56 1.71
CA SER A 283 -9.82 29.03 2.77
C SER A 283 -9.11 29.77 3.91
N ARG A 284 -7.80 29.57 4.10
CA ARG A 284 -7.02 30.31 5.11
C ARG A 284 -6.66 31.74 4.71
N ASN A 285 -6.78 32.12 3.43
CA ASN A 285 -6.37 33.42 2.91
C ASN A 285 -7.45 34.51 2.59
N PRO A 286 -8.77 34.35 2.80
CA PRO A 286 -9.73 35.41 2.51
C PRO A 286 -9.67 36.57 3.51
N SER A 287 -9.31 36.32 4.77
CA SER A 287 -9.38 37.31 5.86
C SER A 287 -8.26 38.36 5.85
N ARG A 288 -7.16 38.14 5.12
CA ARG A 288 -6.05 39.11 5.05
C ARG A 288 -6.19 40.13 3.92
N ARG A 289 -7.03 39.87 2.90
CA ARG A 289 -7.31 40.83 1.82
C ARG A 289 -8.49 41.76 2.10
N ALA A 290 -9.37 41.41 3.04
CA ALA A 290 -10.50 42.26 3.42
C ALA A 290 -10.14 43.35 4.46
N ALA A 291 -8.95 43.30 5.08
CA ALA A 291 -8.56 44.25 6.13
C ALA A 291 -7.86 45.54 5.62
N THR A 292 -7.88 45.82 4.32
CA THR A 292 -7.34 47.08 3.76
C THR A 292 -8.41 47.98 3.14
N THR A 293 -9.69 47.61 3.24
CA THR A 293 -10.76 48.47 2.76
C THR A 293 -11.93 48.41 3.75
N VAL A 294 -12.42 49.59 4.13
CA VAL A 294 -13.64 49.85 4.93
C VAL A 294 -13.43 49.96 6.45
N ALA A 295 -12.99 51.16 6.84
CA ALA A 295 -13.53 51.82 8.03
C ALA A 295 -15.04 52.11 7.83
N ASP A 296 -15.78 52.17 8.94
CA ASP A 296 -17.21 52.48 9.10
C ASP A 296 -18.24 51.36 8.83
N ARG A 297 -18.61 50.60 9.88
CA ARG A 297 -19.92 50.71 10.58
C ARG A 297 -20.18 49.59 11.63
N PRO A 298 -21.11 49.81 12.58
CA PRO A 298 -21.20 49.08 13.85
C PRO A 298 -22.17 47.88 13.88
N THR A 299 -21.76 46.91 14.70
CA THR A 299 -22.47 46.05 15.67
C THR A 299 -23.98 45.78 15.52
N LEU A 300 -24.37 44.49 15.43
CA LEU A 300 -25.56 43.90 16.06
C LEU A 300 -25.39 42.37 16.29
N LEU A 301 -26.18 41.86 17.22
CA LEU A 301 -26.05 40.66 18.10
C LEU A 301 -26.42 39.28 17.46
N PRO A 302 -26.28 38.15 18.19
CA PRO A 302 -26.04 36.81 17.64
C PRO A 302 -27.29 35.92 17.53
N ALA A 303 -27.20 34.86 16.73
CA ALA A 303 -28.17 33.76 16.71
C ALA A 303 -27.45 32.41 16.82
N SER A 304 -27.75 31.74 17.92
CA SER A 304 -27.51 30.34 18.25
C SER A 304 -28.30 29.38 17.36
N GLY A 305 -27.69 28.27 16.93
CA GLY A 305 -28.45 27.15 16.39
C GLY A 305 -27.62 25.99 15.83
N GLY A 306 -27.69 24.84 16.48
CA GLY A 306 -27.66 23.51 15.85
C GLY A 306 -26.31 22.81 15.72
N LEU A 307 -26.15 21.66 16.38
CA LEU A 307 -26.50 20.33 15.83
C LEU A 307 -25.79 19.23 16.64
N THR A 308 -26.59 18.40 17.31
CA THR A 308 -26.20 17.11 17.88
C THR A 308 -26.56 16.02 16.88
N GLY A 309 -25.58 15.22 16.45
CA GLY A 309 -25.80 14.05 15.62
C GLY A 309 -24.74 13.00 15.91
N ILE A 310 -25.04 12.11 16.86
CA ILE A 310 -24.28 10.90 17.19
C ILE A 310 -24.81 9.79 16.28
N ASN A 311 -23.92 9.09 15.56
CA ASN A 311 -24.23 7.85 14.86
C ASN A 311 -23.21 6.79 15.28
N PRO A 312 -23.60 5.67 15.94
CA PRO A 312 -22.71 4.58 16.27
C PRO A 312 -22.86 3.40 15.29
N GLY A 313 -21.73 2.75 15.00
CA GLY A 313 -21.64 1.31 14.72
C GLY A 313 -22.10 0.83 13.33
N GLY A 314 -21.14 0.64 12.43
CA GLY A 314 -21.33 -0.08 11.16
C GLY A 314 -20.15 -1.01 10.89
N ALA A 315 -20.46 -2.30 10.70
CA ALA A 315 -19.52 -3.36 10.37
C ALA A 315 -18.73 -3.09 9.07
N ALA A 316 -17.54 -3.68 9.00
CA ALA A 316 -16.56 -3.56 7.94
C ALA A 316 -17.16 -3.67 6.53
N ALA A 317 -17.28 -2.53 5.86
CA ALA A 317 -17.46 -2.46 4.42
C ALA A 317 -16.07 -2.22 3.81
N SER A 318 -15.66 -3.11 2.90
CA SER A 318 -14.65 -2.79 1.89
C SER A 318 -14.99 -1.42 1.32
N ALA A 319 -14.04 -0.48 1.33
CA ALA A 319 -14.22 0.88 0.83
C ALA A 319 -14.60 0.85 -0.65
N SER A 320 -15.89 0.65 -0.91
CA SER A 320 -16.51 0.79 -2.21
C SER A 320 -16.66 2.30 -2.37
N LEU A 321 -15.89 2.88 -3.29
CA LEU A 321 -16.04 4.28 -3.69
C LEU A 321 -17.55 4.55 -3.91
N PRO A 322 -18.12 5.62 -3.31
CA PRO A 322 -19.56 5.80 -3.29
C PRO A 322 -20.12 5.92 -4.72
N GLY A 323 -20.92 4.93 -5.13
CA GLY A 323 -21.71 4.99 -6.35
C GLY A 323 -20.95 4.73 -7.65
N GLU A 324 -19.85 3.98 -7.62
CA GLU A 324 -19.25 3.59 -8.90
C GLU A 324 -20.23 2.72 -9.70
N PRO A 325 -20.55 3.12 -10.94
CA PRO A 325 -21.39 2.31 -11.81
C PRO A 325 -20.70 0.95 -12.00
N GLU A 326 -21.49 -0.12 -12.15
CA GLU A 326 -21.02 -1.47 -12.50
C GLU A 326 -20.16 -1.51 -13.79
N ASP A 327 -19.94 -0.37 -14.45
CA ASP A 327 -19.34 -0.24 -15.75
C ASP A 327 -18.25 0.85 -15.87
N TRP A 328 -17.49 1.11 -14.79
CA TRP A 328 -16.40 2.10 -14.82
C TRP A 328 -15.30 1.77 -15.85
N LEU A 329 -15.13 0.49 -16.23
CA LEU A 329 -14.21 0.10 -17.30
C LEU A 329 -14.63 0.64 -18.66
N ASN A 330 -15.92 0.87 -18.92
CA ASN A 330 -16.41 1.41 -20.19
C ASN A 330 -16.29 2.93 -20.34
N GLN A 331 -15.77 3.62 -19.32
CA GLN A 331 -15.44 5.04 -19.42
C GLN A 331 -14.41 5.30 -20.53
N GLU A 332 -14.37 6.54 -21.04
CA GLU A 332 -13.37 6.97 -22.03
C GLU A 332 -11.97 6.98 -21.44
N GLU A 333 -11.89 7.36 -20.16
CA GLU A 333 -10.68 7.44 -19.38
C GLU A 333 -10.90 6.77 -18.03
N VAL A 334 -9.92 5.98 -17.64
CA VAL A 334 -9.98 5.16 -16.43
C VAL A 334 -8.83 5.56 -15.52
N ARG A 335 -9.17 5.99 -14.30
CA ARG A 335 -8.20 6.20 -13.23
C ARG A 335 -7.71 4.89 -12.67
N ILE A 336 -6.40 4.79 -12.46
CA ILE A 336 -5.71 3.63 -11.94
C ILE A 336 -4.66 4.07 -10.93
N TRP A 337 -4.24 3.18 -10.05
CA TRP A 337 -3.16 3.46 -9.11
C TRP A 337 -2.38 2.22 -8.71
N ALA A 338 -1.20 2.44 -8.16
CA ALA A 338 -0.41 1.43 -7.47
C ALA A 338 0.19 2.03 -6.20
N HIS A 339 0.46 1.15 -5.24
CA HIS A 339 0.98 1.52 -3.94
C HIS A 339 2.40 0.97 -3.74
N ASP A 340 3.20 1.72 -3.02
CA ASP A 340 4.53 1.36 -2.57
C ASP A 340 4.58 1.37 -1.04
N GLY A 341 4.56 0.18 -0.45
CA GLY A 341 4.67 -0.04 0.99
C GLY A 341 6.09 -0.30 1.47
N ASP A 342 7.09 -0.29 0.57
CA ASP A 342 8.49 -0.58 0.88
C ASP A 342 9.32 0.70 1.07
N VAL A 343 8.65 1.83 1.30
CA VAL A 343 9.30 3.12 1.54
C VAL A 343 9.86 3.21 2.96
N GLU A 344 11.03 3.82 3.09
CA GLU A 344 11.69 4.01 4.38
C GLU A 344 11.46 5.45 4.89
N PRO A 345 11.14 5.61 6.19
CA PRO A 345 11.02 6.93 6.82
C PRO A 345 12.23 7.84 6.56
N GLY A 346 11.96 9.08 6.16
CA GLY A 346 12.99 10.07 5.83
C GLY A 346 13.57 9.96 4.41
N GLY A 347 13.27 8.87 3.68
CA GLY A 347 13.72 8.68 2.31
C GLY A 347 13.07 9.65 1.31
N ILE A 348 13.78 9.94 0.23
CA ILE A 348 13.26 10.72 -0.90
C ILE A 348 13.24 9.80 -2.12
N TYR A 349 12.09 9.72 -2.80
CA TYR A 349 11.83 8.77 -3.86
C TYR A 349 11.33 9.47 -5.12
N ARG A 350 11.72 8.95 -6.29
CA ARG A 350 11.06 9.21 -7.57
C ARG A 350 10.46 7.92 -8.10
N TYR A 351 9.39 8.05 -8.88
CA TYR A 351 8.61 6.92 -9.37
C TYR A 351 8.50 6.91 -10.88
N GLN A 352 8.27 5.73 -11.44
CA GLN A 352 7.79 5.55 -12.80
C GLN A 352 6.80 4.39 -12.84
N MET A 353 5.78 4.50 -13.67
CA MET A 353 4.71 3.51 -13.77
C MET A 353 4.45 3.17 -15.23
N ARG A 354 4.13 1.91 -15.50
CA ARG A 354 3.58 1.43 -16.77
C ARG A 354 2.53 0.35 -16.51
N ILE A 355 1.73 0.07 -17.52
CA ILE A 355 0.69 -0.96 -17.45
C ILE A 355 0.89 -2.00 -18.55
N GLY A 356 0.66 -3.26 -18.21
CA GLY A 356 0.67 -4.39 -19.14
C GLY A 356 -0.75 -4.91 -19.39
N PHE A 357 -1.08 -5.14 -20.66
CA PHE A 357 -2.32 -5.80 -21.10
C PHE A 357 -1.99 -7.16 -21.70
N PHE A 358 -2.83 -8.16 -21.52
CA PHE A 358 -2.60 -9.46 -22.14
C PHE A 358 -2.57 -9.34 -23.67
N ASN A 359 -1.55 -9.96 -24.28
CA ASN A 359 -1.44 -10.15 -25.73
C ASN A 359 -2.31 -11.34 -26.16
N PRO A 360 -3.44 -11.17 -26.86
CA PRO A 360 -4.35 -12.29 -27.17
C PRO A 360 -3.78 -13.32 -28.16
N VAL A 361 -2.65 -13.00 -28.80
CA VAL A 361 -2.02 -13.81 -29.86
C VAL A 361 -0.63 -14.30 -29.48
N ALA A 362 -0.21 -14.17 -28.21
CA ALA A 362 1.10 -14.69 -27.81
C ALA A 362 1.15 -16.23 -27.92
N GLY A 363 2.30 -16.75 -28.33
CA GLY A 363 2.53 -18.15 -28.67
C GLY A 363 1.99 -18.58 -30.04
N LYS A 364 1.39 -17.67 -30.81
CA LYS A 364 0.77 -17.99 -32.11
C LYS A 364 1.59 -17.37 -33.25
N ASP A 365 1.75 -18.13 -34.33
CA ASP A 365 2.40 -17.68 -35.57
C ASP A 365 1.47 -16.77 -36.40
N TRP A 366 0.77 -15.83 -35.76
CA TRP A 366 -0.21 -14.94 -36.42
C TRP A 366 0.32 -13.53 -36.66
N LEU A 367 1.53 -13.22 -36.17
CA LEU A 367 2.13 -11.90 -36.26
C LEU A 367 2.86 -11.68 -37.59
N LYS A 368 2.90 -10.42 -38.03
CA LYS A 368 3.73 -10.00 -39.16
C LYS A 368 5.23 -10.24 -38.88
N PRO A 369 6.05 -10.48 -39.91
CA PRO A 369 7.49 -10.74 -39.74
C PRO A 369 8.26 -9.65 -38.97
N ASP A 370 7.86 -8.38 -39.07
CA ASP A 370 8.49 -7.24 -38.38
C ASP A 370 8.07 -7.08 -36.91
N GLN A 371 7.11 -7.89 -36.44
CA GLN A 371 6.59 -7.89 -35.08
C GLN A 371 6.84 -9.20 -34.33
N GLN A 372 7.69 -10.09 -34.86
CA GLN A 372 8.01 -11.38 -34.24
C GLN A 372 8.56 -11.26 -32.82
N GLN A 373 9.16 -10.11 -32.42
CA GLN A 373 9.58 -9.92 -31.02
C GLN A 373 8.43 -10.06 -30.01
N PHE A 374 7.17 -9.80 -30.42
CA PHE A 374 6.00 -9.88 -29.55
C PHE A 374 5.37 -11.28 -29.53
N GLN A 375 5.88 -12.22 -30.32
CA GLN A 375 5.27 -13.54 -30.48
C GLN A 375 5.16 -14.27 -29.14
N ASP A 376 6.20 -14.24 -28.32
CA ASP A 376 6.19 -14.90 -27.01
C ASP A 376 5.94 -13.91 -25.85
N GLU A 377 5.61 -12.66 -26.16
CA GLU A 377 5.28 -11.66 -25.14
C GLU A 377 3.84 -11.81 -24.69
N ILE A 378 3.66 -12.35 -23.48
CA ILE A 378 2.33 -12.53 -22.86
C ILE A 378 1.64 -11.18 -22.59
N MET A 379 2.43 -10.12 -22.40
CA MET A 379 1.97 -8.78 -22.06
C MET A 379 2.42 -7.75 -23.09
N LEU A 380 1.49 -6.90 -23.53
CA LEU A 380 1.75 -5.68 -24.27
C LEU A 380 1.86 -4.52 -23.27
N TRP A 381 3.00 -3.85 -23.25
CA TRP A 381 3.31 -2.81 -22.27
C TRP A 381 3.09 -1.40 -22.82
N SER A 382 2.62 -0.50 -21.96
CA SER A 382 2.77 0.94 -22.19
C SER A 382 4.22 1.38 -21.99
N ASP A 383 4.55 2.55 -22.54
CA ASP A 383 5.78 3.25 -22.17
C ASP A 383 5.81 3.58 -20.68
N TRP A 384 7.04 3.74 -20.15
CA TRP A 384 7.26 4.25 -18.80
C TRP A 384 6.81 5.69 -18.69
N ALA A 385 6.04 5.95 -17.64
CA ALA A 385 5.42 7.23 -17.43
C ALA A 385 5.80 7.75 -16.02
N VAL A 386 6.28 9.00 -15.95
CA VAL A 386 6.88 9.59 -14.74
C VAL A 386 5.96 10.66 -14.16
N PRO A 387 5.72 10.70 -12.84
CA PRO A 387 4.97 11.79 -12.20
C PRO A 387 5.61 13.14 -12.48
N GLN A 388 4.81 14.08 -12.96
CA GLN A 388 5.23 15.45 -13.24
C GLN A 388 4.64 16.39 -12.19
N LYS A 389 5.40 17.41 -11.78
CA LYS A 389 4.87 18.41 -10.84
C LYS A 389 3.67 19.10 -11.45
N PHE A 390 2.50 18.82 -10.89
CA PHE A 390 1.26 19.45 -11.33
C PHE A 390 1.26 20.93 -10.97
N SER A 391 1.39 21.81 -11.96
CA SER A 391 1.17 23.24 -11.77
C SER A 391 -0.33 23.52 -11.87
N LEU A 392 -0.97 23.87 -10.74
CA LEU A 392 -2.39 24.31 -10.72
C LEU A 392 -2.66 25.49 -11.67
N THR A 393 -1.61 26.16 -12.16
CA THR A 393 -1.68 27.27 -13.13
C THR A 393 -1.89 26.80 -14.57
N GLU A 394 -1.67 25.52 -14.90
CA GLU A 394 -1.74 24.98 -16.27
C GLU A 394 -3.16 24.83 -16.81
N GLN A 395 -4.21 25.09 -16.01
CA GLN A 395 -5.55 25.26 -16.57
C GLN A 395 -5.68 26.49 -17.49
N ARG A 396 -4.66 27.37 -17.59
CA ARG A 396 -4.82 28.67 -18.23
C ARG A 396 -4.13 28.95 -19.56
N GLN A 397 -3.15 28.20 -20.05
CA GLN A 397 -2.60 28.53 -21.37
C GLN A 397 -1.81 27.38 -22.00
N GLN A 398 -2.18 27.16 -23.26
CA GLN A 398 -1.73 26.16 -24.21
C GLN A 398 -0.40 26.60 -24.87
N GLU A 399 0.57 27.06 -24.07
CA GLU A 399 1.89 27.50 -24.53
C GLU A 399 2.93 26.42 -24.25
N GLU A 400 3.95 26.36 -25.12
CA GLU A 400 4.90 25.25 -25.35
C GLU A 400 5.40 24.46 -24.13
N PRO A 401 5.71 23.15 -24.28
CA PRO A 401 6.08 22.27 -23.18
C PRO A 401 7.48 22.60 -22.68
N ALA A 402 7.59 23.54 -21.73
CA ALA A 402 8.76 23.58 -20.86
C ALA A 402 8.86 22.21 -20.15
N GLU A 403 10.04 21.59 -20.17
CA GLU A 403 10.28 20.31 -19.48
C GLU A 403 9.89 20.43 -17.99
N ILE A 404 8.72 19.88 -17.63
CA ILE A 404 8.24 19.91 -16.25
C ILE A 404 9.14 18.95 -15.45
N PRO A 405 9.82 19.42 -14.39
CA PRO A 405 10.70 18.57 -13.63
C PRO A 405 9.92 17.42 -12.97
N PRO A 406 10.51 16.21 -12.89
CA PRO A 406 9.87 15.07 -12.25
C PRO A 406 9.55 15.39 -10.78
N GLU A 407 8.41 14.87 -10.33
CA GLU A 407 7.99 14.99 -8.94
C GLU A 407 8.67 13.92 -8.08
N PHE A 408 9.12 14.31 -6.90
CA PHE A 408 9.70 13.43 -5.89
C PHE A 408 8.90 13.50 -4.60
N VAL A 409 8.84 12.38 -3.89
CA VAL A 409 8.13 12.23 -2.63
C VAL A 409 9.12 12.12 -1.49
N GLN A 410 8.94 12.93 -0.46
CA GLN A 410 9.68 12.81 0.79
C GLN A 410 8.82 12.07 1.81
N VAL A 411 9.31 10.94 2.29
CA VAL A 411 8.69 10.18 3.38
C VAL A 411 8.98 10.89 4.70
N PRO A 412 7.98 11.22 5.53
CA PRO A 412 8.21 11.81 6.84
C PRO A 412 9.17 10.94 7.68
N PRO A 413 10.20 11.52 8.31
CA PRO A 413 11.03 10.79 9.24
C PRO A 413 10.23 10.49 10.51
N ARG A 414 10.33 9.25 11.01
CA ARG A 414 9.68 8.85 12.28
C ARG A 414 10.49 9.22 13.52
N VAL A 415 11.76 9.61 13.37
CA VAL A 415 12.61 10.07 14.47
C VAL A 415 13.25 11.39 14.07
N LEU A 416 13.11 12.41 14.92
CA LEU A 416 13.69 13.72 14.73
C LEU A 416 14.34 14.15 16.04
N PHE A 417 15.40 14.95 15.95
CA PHE A 417 16.03 15.52 17.13
C PHE A 417 16.28 17.01 16.96
N PHE A 418 16.17 17.74 18.06
CA PHE A 418 16.33 19.18 18.12
C PHE A 418 17.27 19.52 19.27
N PRO A 419 18.42 20.15 18.99
CA PRO A 419 19.32 20.56 20.04
C PRO A 419 18.66 21.57 20.99
N LYS A 420 19.02 21.52 22.26
CA LYS A 420 18.51 22.41 23.31
C LYS A 420 19.65 23.22 23.89
N THR A 421 19.37 24.50 24.14
CA THR A 421 20.32 25.40 24.81
C THR A 421 20.73 24.78 26.13
N SER A 422 22.02 24.45 26.25
CA SER A 422 22.57 23.86 27.45
C SER A 422 23.15 24.97 28.35
N GLY A 423 23.07 24.81 29.67
CA GLY A 423 23.68 25.77 30.60
C GLY A 423 25.20 25.81 30.46
N THR A 424 25.84 26.89 30.95
CA THR A 424 27.30 27.13 30.85
C THR A 424 28.17 25.95 31.29
N GLY A 425 27.74 25.16 32.28
CA GLY A 425 28.46 23.97 32.75
C GLY A 425 28.50 22.79 31.76
N ALA A 426 27.53 22.68 30.85
CA ALA A 426 27.49 21.61 29.85
C ALA A 426 28.55 21.79 28.75
N LEU A 427 28.90 23.04 28.44
CA LEU A 427 29.93 23.37 27.45
C LEU A 427 31.33 22.97 27.91
N GLN A 428 31.61 23.09 29.22
CA GLN A 428 32.87 22.63 29.79
C GLN A 428 33.06 21.12 29.65
N ARG A 429 31.97 20.35 29.63
CA ARG A 429 31.99 18.89 29.47
C ARG A 429 31.82 18.43 28.02
N LYS A 430 31.73 19.36 27.06
CA LYS A 430 31.38 19.10 25.66
C LYS A 430 30.09 18.28 25.49
N THR A 431 29.16 18.38 26.43
CA THR A 431 27.87 17.68 26.36
C THR A 431 26.78 18.62 25.86
N VAL A 432 25.78 18.06 25.18
CA VAL A 432 24.62 18.82 24.69
C VAL A 432 23.32 18.11 25.04
N ASN A 433 22.33 18.89 25.47
CA ASN A 433 20.97 18.39 25.63
C ASN A 433 20.25 18.41 24.28
N VAL A 434 19.59 17.32 23.93
CA VAL A 434 18.87 17.16 22.67
C VAL A 434 17.47 16.63 22.97
N ASP A 435 16.44 17.32 22.50
CA ASP A 435 15.07 16.82 22.53
C ASP A 435 14.87 15.90 21.32
N VAL A 436 14.62 14.61 21.56
CA VAL A 436 14.36 13.60 20.52
C VAL A 436 12.88 13.27 20.52
N TYR A 437 12.29 13.26 19.33
CA TYR A 437 10.88 12.98 19.07
C TYR A 437 10.74 11.74 18.22
N ARG A 438 9.84 10.84 18.60
CA ARG A 438 9.56 9.57 17.92
C ARG A 438 8.08 9.47 17.61
N TRP A 439 7.70 9.30 16.35
CA TRP A 439 6.36 8.90 15.97
C TRP A 439 6.20 7.41 16.16
N GLN A 440 5.23 7.01 16.98
CA GLN A 440 4.89 5.61 17.22
C GLN A 440 3.42 5.52 17.64
N ASN A 441 2.71 4.52 17.13
CA ASN A 441 1.29 4.27 17.41
C ASN A 441 0.42 5.52 17.28
N GLY A 442 0.55 6.25 16.18
CA GLY A 442 -0.28 7.42 15.88
C GLY A 442 0.03 8.66 16.74
N THR A 443 1.09 8.62 17.55
CA THR A 443 1.40 9.67 18.52
C THR A 443 2.89 10.02 18.50
N TRP A 444 3.20 11.30 18.65
CA TRP A 444 4.56 11.74 18.92
C TRP A 444 4.92 11.52 20.39
N TYR A 445 6.01 10.82 20.65
CA TYR A 445 6.67 10.74 21.95
C TYR A 445 7.89 11.65 21.97
N SER A 446 8.25 12.19 23.14
CA SER A 446 9.43 13.04 23.29
C SER A 446 10.28 12.68 24.50
N LYS A 447 11.61 12.79 24.38
CA LYS A 447 12.54 12.65 25.50
C LYS A 447 13.80 13.50 25.29
N THR A 448 14.27 14.13 26.36
CA THR A 448 15.54 14.88 26.34
C THR A 448 16.70 13.95 26.70
N PHE A 449 17.74 13.93 25.88
CA PHE A 449 18.98 13.19 26.12
C PHE A 449 20.15 14.16 26.33
N THR A 450 21.05 13.88 27.27
CA THR A 450 22.35 14.55 27.37
C THR A 450 23.39 13.70 26.66
N VAL A 451 23.89 14.18 25.53
CA VAL A 451 24.77 13.42 24.63
C VAL A 451 26.18 14.02 24.63
N GLY A 452 27.19 13.17 24.67
CA GLY A 452 28.60 13.55 24.54
C GLY A 452 29.23 13.08 23.20
N PRO A 453 30.40 13.59 22.81
CA PRO A 453 31.11 13.16 21.61
C PRO A 453 31.35 11.65 21.60
N GLY A 454 31.09 11.00 20.46
CA GLY A 454 31.17 9.55 20.27
C GLY A 454 29.88 8.78 20.60
N SER A 455 28.88 9.41 21.22
CA SER A 455 27.62 8.77 21.56
C SER A 455 26.58 8.89 20.45
N VAL A 456 25.74 7.86 20.30
CA VAL A 456 24.53 7.92 19.47
C VAL A 456 23.52 8.88 20.13
N ILE A 457 22.81 9.66 19.31
CA ILE A 457 21.75 10.55 19.76
C ILE A 457 20.47 9.73 19.94
N GLY A 458 19.99 9.68 21.18
CA GLY A 458 18.82 8.91 21.61
C GLY A 458 19.18 7.53 22.16
N ASP A 459 18.19 6.87 22.78
CA ASP A 459 18.31 5.53 23.35
C ASP A 459 16.94 4.82 23.35
N ILE A 460 16.92 3.50 23.59
CA ILE A 460 15.67 2.77 23.85
C ILE A 460 15.23 3.05 25.28
N VAL A 461 13.96 3.43 25.45
CA VAL A 461 13.41 3.71 26.78
C VAL A 461 12.19 2.85 27.06
N THR A 462 12.27 2.10 28.15
CA THR A 462 11.15 1.40 28.77
C THR A 462 10.56 2.31 29.84
N PRO A 463 9.30 2.75 29.73
CA PRO A 463 8.64 3.53 30.77
C PRO A 463 8.68 2.76 32.11
N THR A 464 8.96 3.46 33.21
CA THR A 464 8.89 2.85 34.55
C THR A 464 7.42 2.67 34.94
N ASP A 465 7.09 1.66 35.76
CA ASP A 465 5.71 1.28 36.12
C ASP A 465 4.81 2.45 36.57
N ALA A 466 5.39 3.50 37.18
CA ALA A 466 4.65 4.68 37.62
C ALA A 466 4.05 5.52 36.47
N ASP A 467 4.62 5.45 35.26
CA ASP A 467 4.19 6.21 34.08
C ASP A 467 3.48 5.31 33.04
N ALA A 468 3.39 3.99 33.27
CA ALA A 468 3.09 3.00 32.22
C ALA A 468 1.64 2.98 31.70
N ALA A 469 0.67 3.60 32.39
CA ALA A 469 -0.73 3.55 31.99
C ALA A 469 -0.96 4.29 30.66
N GLY A 470 -1.09 3.52 29.56
CA GLY A 470 -1.33 4.05 28.21
C GLY A 470 -0.05 4.36 27.41
N LEU A 471 1.14 4.05 27.94
CA LEU A 471 2.39 4.16 27.20
C LEU A 471 2.77 2.82 26.53
N PRO A 472 3.51 2.85 25.40
CA PRO A 472 4.04 1.64 24.80
C PRO A 472 5.09 0.99 25.71
N ALA A 473 5.25 -0.33 25.62
CA ALA A 473 6.20 -1.08 26.43
C ALA A 473 7.66 -0.61 26.26
N SER A 474 8.01 -0.11 25.08
CA SER A 474 9.26 0.61 24.84
C SER A 474 9.09 1.60 23.69
N VAL A 475 9.86 2.69 23.76
CA VAL A 475 10.01 3.66 22.66
C VAL A 475 11.48 3.70 22.26
N ASP A 476 11.75 3.44 20.99
CA ASP A 476 13.09 3.53 20.43
C ASP A 476 13.34 4.96 19.92
N PHE A 477 14.10 5.75 20.69
CA PHE A 477 14.51 7.10 20.29
C PHE A 477 15.84 7.14 19.53
N ARG A 478 16.45 6.00 19.19
CA ARG A 478 17.73 6.01 18.47
C ARG A 478 17.54 6.62 17.09
N THR A 479 18.26 7.71 16.84
CA THR A 479 18.22 8.43 15.57
C THR A 479 19.14 7.85 14.50
N GLY A 480 20.05 6.95 14.89
CA GLY A 480 21.20 6.53 14.09
C GLY A 480 22.31 7.58 13.99
N ALA A 481 22.06 8.83 14.38
CA ALA A 481 23.05 9.88 14.36
C ALA A 481 24.04 9.76 15.54
N THR A 482 25.32 10.01 15.29
CA THR A 482 26.38 10.00 16.32
C THR A 482 26.96 11.40 16.48
N LEU A 483 27.00 11.91 17.70
CA LEU A 483 27.61 13.21 17.98
C LEU A 483 29.12 13.11 17.81
N ILE A 484 29.72 13.97 16.98
CA ILE A 484 31.17 14.00 16.73
C ILE A 484 31.85 15.02 17.64
N ASP A 485 31.33 16.24 17.70
CA ASP A 485 31.90 17.32 18.51
C ASP A 485 30.85 18.40 18.83
N VAL A 486 31.17 19.23 19.82
CA VAL A 486 30.36 20.39 20.22
C VAL A 486 31.27 21.62 20.16
N ILE A 487 30.99 22.51 19.21
CA ILE A 487 31.81 23.70 18.94
C ILE A 487 31.15 24.90 19.61
N PRO A 488 31.75 25.46 20.68
CA PRO A 488 31.22 26.66 21.31
C PRO A 488 31.47 27.91 20.44
N ASP A 489 30.76 28.98 20.78
CA ASP A 489 31.01 30.34 20.31
C ASP A 489 31.00 30.54 18.78
N ARG A 490 30.18 29.76 18.05
CA ARG A 490 29.97 29.96 16.61
C ARG A 490 29.03 31.14 16.38
N THR A 491 29.55 32.18 15.74
CA THR A 491 28.75 33.30 15.27
C THR A 491 27.99 32.93 13.99
N PHE A 492 26.69 33.21 13.96
CA PHE A 492 25.89 33.16 12.74
C PHE A 492 25.05 34.44 12.60
N HIS A 493 24.76 34.80 11.36
CA HIS A 493 23.91 35.93 11.05
C HIS A 493 22.54 35.44 10.57
N TYR A 494 21.48 36.04 11.07
CA TYR A 494 20.11 35.73 10.66
C TYR A 494 19.29 37.01 10.51
N THR A 495 18.34 36.99 9.58
CA THR A 495 17.49 38.15 9.30
C THR A 495 16.21 38.06 10.14
N THR A 496 15.89 39.13 10.87
CA THR A 496 14.58 39.30 11.52
C THR A 496 13.94 40.56 10.96
N GLY A 497 12.97 40.42 10.05
CA GLY A 497 12.45 41.55 9.27
C GLY A 497 13.53 42.10 8.33
N ARG A 498 13.82 43.40 8.41
CA ARG A 498 14.86 44.06 7.60
C ARG A 498 16.25 44.09 8.26
N ASN A 499 16.36 43.67 9.51
CA ASN A 499 17.60 43.78 10.27
C ASN A 499 18.36 42.45 10.25
N LEU A 500 19.64 42.51 9.87
CA LEU A 500 20.59 41.43 10.07
C LEU A 500 21.01 41.43 11.54
N LYS A 501 20.78 40.33 12.25
CA LYS A 501 21.20 40.13 13.64
C LYS A 501 22.32 39.12 13.69
N GLU A 502 23.27 39.37 14.58
CA GLU A 502 24.32 38.43 14.94
C GLU A 502 23.89 37.67 16.20
N SER A 503 24.12 36.36 16.22
CA SER A 503 23.94 35.55 17.42
C SER A 503 25.08 34.54 17.50
N THR A 504 25.56 34.34 18.72
CA THR A 504 26.55 33.33 19.05
C THR A 504 25.82 32.10 19.57
N THR A 505 26.05 30.94 18.96
CA THR A 505 25.48 29.67 19.40
C THR A 505 26.54 28.59 19.47
N VAL A 506 26.12 27.45 20.00
CA VAL A 506 26.94 26.26 20.11
C VAL A 506 26.49 25.35 18.98
N ASP A 507 27.44 24.89 18.18
CA ASP A 507 27.17 24.02 17.05
C ASP A 507 27.44 22.56 17.41
N LEU A 508 26.47 21.71 17.07
CA LEU A 508 26.61 20.27 17.13
C LEU A 508 27.12 19.82 15.77
N VAL A 509 28.24 19.12 15.80
CA VAL A 509 28.76 18.41 14.64
C VAL A 509 28.42 16.94 14.85
N TYR A 510 27.63 16.36 13.96
CA TYR A 510 27.19 14.97 14.08
C TYR A 510 27.35 14.23 12.76
N ARG A 511 27.39 12.90 12.84
CA ARG A 511 27.26 12.00 11.70
C ARG A 511 25.80 11.55 11.67
N ASP A 512 25.08 11.74 10.57
CA ASP A 512 23.71 11.20 10.43
C ASP A 512 23.72 9.67 10.23
N ALA A 513 22.52 9.07 10.11
CA ALA A 513 22.36 7.63 9.95
C ALA A 513 23.03 7.08 8.67
N ASP A 514 23.19 7.93 7.65
CA ASP A 514 23.83 7.61 6.38
C ASP A 514 25.35 7.79 6.40
N GLY A 515 25.90 8.26 7.52
CA GLY A 515 27.34 8.46 7.68
C GLY A 515 27.83 9.84 7.26
N ILE A 516 26.95 10.76 6.86
CA ILE A 516 27.31 12.11 6.42
C ILE A 516 27.47 13.03 7.63
N LYS A 517 28.52 13.87 7.58
CA LYS A 517 28.79 14.89 8.59
C LYS A 517 27.86 16.10 8.41
N GLN A 518 27.06 16.37 9.42
CA GLN A 518 26.10 17.46 9.49
C GLN A 518 26.44 18.45 10.60
N TRP A 519 25.86 19.65 10.50
CA TRP A 519 26.07 20.75 11.44
C TRP A 519 24.73 21.38 11.80
N ILE A 520 24.51 21.61 13.09
CA ILE A 520 23.29 22.27 13.56
C ILE A 520 23.57 23.09 14.82
N GLY A 521 23.13 24.35 14.85
CA GLY A 521 23.28 25.19 16.04
C GLY A 521 22.25 24.87 17.12
N GLN A 522 22.57 25.14 18.39
CA GLN A 522 21.66 24.91 19.52
C GLN A 522 20.45 25.85 19.51
N HIS A 523 20.62 27.07 19.02
CA HIS A 523 19.57 28.07 19.06
C HIS A 523 18.62 27.94 17.86
N GLN A 524 17.30 27.89 18.09
CA GLN A 524 16.30 27.73 17.02
C GLN A 524 16.40 28.77 15.90
N SER A 525 16.94 29.97 16.16
CA SER A 525 17.12 30.97 15.11
C SER A 525 18.16 30.58 14.05
N SER A 526 19.12 29.70 14.36
CA SER A 526 20.12 29.20 13.40
C SER A 526 19.62 28.05 12.54
N TRP A 527 18.46 27.47 12.85
CA TRP A 527 17.95 26.33 12.10
C TRP A 527 17.41 26.73 10.72
N PRO A 528 17.43 25.81 9.75
CA PRO A 528 16.66 25.95 8.50
C PRO A 528 15.16 26.11 8.78
N GLN A 529 14.45 26.85 7.93
CA GLN A 529 13.00 27.06 8.10
C GLN A 529 12.23 25.74 8.14
N SER A 530 12.57 24.80 7.26
CA SER A 530 11.97 23.46 7.21
C SER A 530 12.07 22.69 8.53
N MET A 531 13.14 22.89 9.29
CA MET A 531 13.30 22.26 10.61
C MET A 531 12.45 22.97 11.68
N LYS A 532 12.34 24.30 11.61
CA LYS A 532 11.47 25.06 12.52
C LYS A 532 10.01 24.69 12.31
N ASP A 533 9.58 24.56 11.05
CA ASP A 533 8.23 24.16 10.68
C ASP A 533 7.91 22.76 11.22
N LYS A 534 8.82 21.79 11.00
CA LYS A 534 8.69 20.43 11.53
C LYS A 534 8.61 20.40 13.06
N ARG A 535 9.42 21.19 13.76
CA ARG A 535 9.30 21.28 15.22
C ARG A 535 7.96 21.85 15.64
N SER A 536 7.49 22.91 14.98
CA SER A 536 6.19 23.52 15.28
C SER A 536 5.08 22.50 15.10
N GLU A 537 5.06 21.78 13.99
CA GLU A 537 4.10 20.72 13.68
C GLU A 537 4.07 19.64 14.78
N ILE A 538 5.25 19.16 15.20
CA ILE A 538 5.36 18.17 16.28
C ILE A 538 4.84 18.71 17.61
N LEU A 539 5.16 19.97 17.94
CA LEU A 539 4.70 20.60 19.18
C LEU A 539 3.19 20.84 19.17
N ASP A 540 2.63 21.24 18.02
CA ASP A 540 1.18 21.44 17.83
C ASP A 540 0.41 20.11 17.99
N ALA A 541 1.06 18.98 17.69
CA ALA A 541 0.54 17.63 17.93
C ALA A 541 0.60 17.18 19.41
N ASN A 542 1.09 18.02 20.34
CA ASN A 542 1.17 17.76 21.79
C ASN A 542 1.89 16.43 22.12
N PRO A 543 3.21 16.35 21.90
CA PRO A 543 3.95 15.11 22.03
C PRO A 543 3.96 14.64 23.49
N VAL A 544 3.78 13.33 23.71
CA VAL A 544 3.76 12.70 25.03
C VAL A 544 5.18 12.58 25.57
N PRO A 545 5.52 13.26 26.69
CA PRO A 545 6.87 13.17 27.25
C PRO A 545 7.10 11.83 27.94
N ILE A 546 8.20 11.15 27.61
CA ILE A 546 8.69 9.95 28.27
C ILE A 546 9.81 10.34 29.23
N ARG A 547 9.67 10.00 30.52
CA ARG A 547 10.66 10.33 31.56
C ARG A 547 11.83 9.36 31.57
#